data_AF-A0A933WKK7-F1
#
_entry.id   AF-A0A933WKK7-F1
#
_cell.length_a   1.000
_cell.length_b   1.000
_cell.length_c   1.000
_cell.angle_alpha   90.00
_cell.angle_beta   90.00
_cell.angle_gamma   90.00
#
_symmetry.space_group_name_H-M   'P 1'
#
loop_
_entity.id
_entity.type
_entity.pdbx_description
1 polymer ?
#
loop_
_entity_poly.entity_id
_entity_poly.type
_entity_poly.pdbx_seq_one_letter_code
_entity_poly.pdbx_strand_id
1 'polypeptide(L)'
;MYDLIIIGGGAAGLSAAIYALRAKLNVIMIEKLGVGGQIALSDVIENYPGYRSISGSELMSKFESHAKDFGLKIEFGAVEQIIDKGDIKVVKPDSKNLETKAVIIASGAQPKKLGVKGEDELTGRGVSYCATCDGPFYNGRDIVVVGGGDTAVKEAQYLSKIANKIYLVHRRDRLRAEK
;
A
#
# COMPACT_ATOMS: atom_id res chain seq x y z
N MET A 1 16.40 6.80 22.38
CA MET A 1 16.77 7.28 21.04
C MET A 1 16.91 6.08 20.13
N TYR A 2 16.26 6.10 18.97
CA TYR A 2 16.33 5.04 17.95
C TYR A 2 17.35 5.39 16.87
N ASP A 3 18.00 4.40 16.28
CA ASP A 3 18.79 4.65 15.07
C ASP A 3 17.89 4.93 13.88
N LEU A 4 16.74 4.25 13.82
CA LEU A 4 15.76 4.38 12.75
C LEU A 4 14.33 4.25 13.27
N ILE A 5 13.45 5.17 12.87
CA ILE A 5 11.99 5.02 12.98
C ILE A 5 11.40 4.76 11.59
N ILE A 6 10.56 3.74 11.48
CA ILE A 6 9.83 3.41 10.25
C ILE A 6 8.35 3.74 10.47
N ILE A 7 7.75 4.49 9.55
CA ILE A 7 6.34 4.90 9.64
C ILE A 7 5.55 4.12 8.59
N GLY A 8 4.75 3.16 9.02
CA GLY A 8 3.92 2.30 8.17
C GLY A 8 4.37 0.83 8.16
N GLY A 9 3.42 -0.07 8.41
CA GLY A 9 3.57 -1.52 8.48
C GLY A 9 3.16 -2.27 7.21
N GLY A 10 3.26 -1.63 6.04
CA GLY A 10 3.11 -2.31 4.74
C GLY A 10 4.38 -3.08 4.34
N ALA A 11 4.35 -3.71 3.16
CA ALA A 11 5.49 -4.48 2.65
C ALA A 11 6.81 -3.68 2.58
N ALA A 12 6.73 -2.39 2.23
CA ALA A 12 7.90 -1.50 2.22
C ALA A 12 8.50 -1.31 3.62
N GLY A 13 7.66 -1.01 4.62
CA GLY A 13 8.11 -0.81 6.00
C GLY A 13 8.65 -2.07 6.65
N LEU A 14 7.99 -3.21 6.44
CA LEU A 14 8.46 -4.51 6.95
C LEU A 14 9.79 -4.92 6.31
N SER A 15 9.94 -4.71 5.00
CA SER A 15 11.20 -4.97 4.31
C SER A 15 12.33 -4.09 4.86
N ALA A 16 12.07 -2.79 5.03
CA ALA A 16 13.04 -1.87 5.62
C ALA A 16 13.43 -2.28 7.05
N ALA A 17 12.47 -2.72 7.86
CA ALA A 17 12.71 -3.20 9.21
C ALA A 17 13.62 -4.44 9.23
N ILE A 18 13.34 -5.43 8.39
CA ILE A 18 14.16 -6.66 8.29
C ILE A 18 15.62 -6.29 7.99
N TYR A 19 15.87 -5.43 7.00
CA TYR A 19 17.23 -5.03 6.63
C TYR A 19 17.92 -4.21 7.73
N ALA A 20 17.21 -3.27 8.35
CA ALA A 20 17.76 -2.44 9.41
C ALA A 20 18.10 -3.25 10.67
N LEU A 21 17.25 -4.19 11.07
CA LEU A 21 17.50 -5.09 12.21
C LEU A 21 18.64 -6.06 11.93
N ARG A 22 18.77 -6.57 10.70
CA ARG A 22 19.93 -7.38 10.28
C ARG A 22 21.24 -6.60 10.37
N ALA A 23 21.20 -5.29 10.16
CA ALA A 23 22.33 -4.38 10.37
C ALA A 23 22.54 -4.00 11.86
N LYS A 24 21.79 -4.61 12.79
CA LYS A 24 21.83 -4.39 14.25
C LYS A 24 21.49 -2.96 14.68
N LEU A 25 20.66 -2.25 13.91
CA LEU A 25 20.15 -0.94 14.30
C LEU A 25 19.07 -1.06 15.39
N ASN A 26 18.97 -0.06 16.27
CA ASN A 26 17.84 0.08 17.17
C ASN A 26 16.64 0.66 16.40
N VAL A 27 15.69 -0.20 16.02
CA VAL A 27 14.56 0.13 15.14
C VAL A 27 13.23 0.08 15.89
N ILE A 28 12.33 1.00 15.59
CA ILE A 28 10.90 0.90 15.91
C ILE A 28 10.07 1.21 14.66
N MET A 29 8.96 0.50 14.51
CA MET A 29 7.94 0.77 13.52
C MET A 29 6.71 1.38 14.18
N ILE A 30 6.13 2.42 13.58
CA ILE A 30 4.86 3.00 13.99
C ILE A 30 3.82 2.68 12.91
N GLU A 31 2.71 2.05 13.30
CA GLU A 31 1.61 1.68 12.41
C GLU A 31 0.27 2.18 12.97
N LYS A 32 -0.58 2.77 12.13
CA LYS A 32 -1.82 3.43 12.56
C LYS A 32 -2.96 2.45 12.84
N LEU A 33 -3.16 1.46 11.97
CA LEU A 33 -4.36 0.61 11.99
C LEU A 33 -4.01 -0.86 12.19
N GLY A 34 -3.07 -1.36 11.38
CA GLY A 34 -2.76 -2.77 11.33
C GLY A 34 -1.64 -3.05 10.34
N VAL A 35 -0.82 -4.05 10.66
CA VAL A 35 0.26 -4.48 9.79
C VAL A 35 -0.32 -5.12 8.54
N GLY A 36 0.25 -4.79 7.38
CA GLY A 36 -0.15 -5.35 6.09
C GLY A 36 -0.36 -4.32 4.99
N GLY A 37 -0.76 -3.10 5.34
CA GLY A 37 -1.09 -2.06 4.36
C GLY A 37 -2.14 -2.53 3.34
N GLN A 38 -2.09 -2.02 2.11
CA GLN A 38 -3.07 -2.35 1.08
C GLN A 38 -3.01 -3.82 0.62
N ILE A 39 -1.84 -4.45 0.67
CA ILE A 39 -1.66 -5.82 0.20
C ILE A 39 -2.52 -6.77 1.02
N ALA A 40 -2.66 -6.55 2.34
CA ALA A 40 -3.48 -7.40 3.21
C ALA A 40 -4.97 -7.46 2.81
N LEU A 41 -5.45 -6.51 2.01
CA LEU A 41 -6.84 -6.45 1.52
C LEU A 41 -7.04 -7.22 0.21
N SER A 42 -5.98 -7.72 -0.42
CA SER A 42 -6.06 -8.45 -1.68
C SER A 42 -6.45 -9.91 -1.42
N ASP A 43 -7.50 -10.40 -2.08
CA ASP A 43 -7.96 -11.78 -1.93
C ASP A 43 -6.92 -12.78 -2.45
N VAL A 44 -6.31 -12.49 -3.60
CA VAL A 44 -5.33 -13.35 -4.28
C VAL A 44 -4.20 -12.50 -4.88
N ILE A 45 -2.97 -12.97 -4.71
CA ILE A 45 -1.74 -12.38 -5.26
C ILE A 45 -0.99 -13.45 -6.04
N GLU A 46 -0.79 -13.21 -7.34
CA GLU A 46 -0.10 -14.15 -8.24
C GLU A 46 1.16 -13.53 -8.88
N ASN A 47 1.49 -12.30 -8.50
CA ASN A 47 2.57 -11.51 -9.07
C ASN A 47 3.68 -11.17 -8.06
N TYR A 48 3.75 -11.89 -6.92
CA TYR A 48 4.83 -11.75 -5.96
C TYR A 48 5.83 -12.91 -6.08
N PRO A 49 7.08 -12.68 -6.54
CA PRO A 49 8.06 -13.74 -6.73
C PRO A 49 8.27 -14.61 -5.49
N GLY A 50 8.29 -15.93 -5.68
CA GLY A 50 8.37 -16.92 -4.61
C GLY A 50 7.03 -17.56 -4.25
N TYR A 51 5.90 -16.95 -4.64
CA TYR A 51 4.58 -17.53 -4.52
C TYR A 51 3.91 -17.62 -5.89
N ARG A 52 3.34 -18.79 -6.22
CA ARG A 52 2.50 -18.91 -7.42
C ARG A 52 1.14 -18.24 -7.22
N SER A 53 0.57 -18.40 -6.03
CA SER A 53 -0.69 -17.78 -5.61
C SER A 53 -0.70 -17.79 -4.07
N ILE A 54 -1.11 -16.68 -3.46
CA ILE A 54 -1.21 -16.51 -2.01
C ILE A 54 -2.22 -15.41 -1.69
N SER A 55 -2.93 -15.47 -0.56
CA SER A 55 -3.76 -14.35 -0.14
C SER A 55 -2.91 -13.19 0.37
N GLY A 56 -3.42 -11.96 0.22
CA GLY A 56 -2.73 -10.78 0.72
C GLY A 56 -2.52 -10.79 2.22
N SER A 57 -3.51 -11.24 2.98
CA SER A 57 -3.43 -11.38 4.44
C SER A 57 -2.37 -12.39 4.86
N GLU A 58 -2.28 -13.55 4.18
CA GLU A 58 -1.27 -14.56 4.48
C GLU A 58 0.15 -14.05 4.14
N LEU A 59 0.33 -13.41 2.98
CA LEU A 59 1.62 -12.87 2.57
C LEU A 59 2.15 -11.85 3.59
N MET A 60 1.30 -10.91 4.01
CA MET A 60 1.69 -9.88 4.97
C MET A 60 1.95 -10.43 6.37
N SER A 61 1.19 -11.44 6.81
CA SER A 61 1.44 -12.14 8.07
C SER A 61 2.83 -12.80 8.07
N LYS A 62 3.23 -13.43 6.95
CA LYS A 62 4.59 -14.00 6.82
C LYS A 62 5.68 -12.92 6.91
N PHE A 63 5.48 -11.74 6.31
CA PHE A 63 6.45 -10.65 6.42
C PHE A 63 6.54 -10.09 7.84
N GLU A 64 5.40 -9.96 8.52
CA GLU A 64 5.36 -9.52 9.90
C GLU A 64 6.10 -10.49 10.82
N SER A 65 5.85 -11.80 10.70
CA SER A 65 6.57 -12.84 11.44
C SER A 65 8.08 -12.75 11.20
N HIS A 66 8.50 -12.66 9.93
CA HIS A 66 9.92 -12.54 9.59
C HIS A 66 10.58 -11.31 10.23
N ALA A 67 9.90 -10.16 10.23
CA ALA A 67 10.42 -8.96 10.89
C ALA A 67 10.48 -9.11 12.43
N LYS A 68 9.46 -9.74 13.03
CA LYS A 68 9.42 -10.02 14.48
C LYS A 68 10.49 -11.01 14.93
N ASP A 69 10.84 -11.98 14.10
CA ASP A 69 11.93 -12.93 14.37
C ASP A 69 13.28 -12.22 14.51
N PHE A 70 13.47 -11.09 13.83
CA PHE A 70 14.62 -10.19 14.00
C PHE A 70 14.47 -9.18 15.16
N GLY A 71 13.39 -9.26 15.94
CA GLY A 71 13.15 -8.42 17.11
C GLY A 71 12.46 -7.09 16.82
N LEU A 72 11.74 -6.96 15.69
CA LEU A 72 11.00 -5.74 15.38
C LEU A 72 9.99 -5.41 16.49
N LYS A 73 10.08 -4.17 17.00
CA LYS A 73 9.07 -3.56 17.85
C LYS A 73 8.11 -2.73 17.00
N ILE A 74 6.82 -2.97 17.18
CA ILE A 74 5.75 -2.24 16.50
C ILE A 74 4.96 -1.49 17.58
N GLU A 75 4.83 -0.19 17.40
CA GLU A 75 3.97 0.68 18.20
C GLU A 75 2.76 1.09 17.36
N PHE A 76 1.57 0.96 17.93
CA PHE A 76 0.35 1.40 17.28
C PHE A 76 0.10 2.86 17.59
N GLY A 77 -0.04 3.68 16.54
CA GLY A 77 -0.25 5.11 16.68
C GLY A 77 -0.24 5.83 15.34
N ALA A 78 -0.83 7.02 15.32
CA ALA A 78 -0.85 7.89 14.15
C ALA A 78 0.26 8.93 14.25
N VAL A 79 1.22 8.92 13.31
CA VAL A 79 2.23 9.98 13.22
C VAL A 79 1.61 11.23 12.60
N GLU A 80 1.56 12.30 13.38
CA GLU A 80 1.01 13.59 12.95
C GLU A 80 2.08 14.54 12.42
N GLN A 81 3.30 14.45 12.96
CA GLN A 81 4.37 15.39 12.65
C GLN A 81 5.76 14.73 12.73
N ILE A 82 6.63 15.15 11.82
CA ILE A 82 8.08 14.93 11.90
C ILE A 82 8.75 16.30 11.97
N ILE A 83 9.60 16.52 12.96
CA ILE A 83 10.41 17.73 13.10
C ILE A 83 11.86 17.37 12.83
N ASP A 84 12.45 18.04 11.84
CA ASP A 84 13.88 17.95 11.55
C ASP A 84 14.67 18.94 12.41
N LYS A 85 15.62 18.44 13.21
CA LYS A 85 16.55 19.23 14.02
C LYS A 85 18.01 19.05 13.59
N GLY A 86 18.28 18.68 12.34
CA GLY A 86 19.62 18.37 11.84
C GLY A 86 19.98 16.91 12.12
N ASP A 87 20.89 16.64 13.05
CA ASP A 87 21.38 15.28 13.34
C ASP A 87 20.32 14.35 13.97
N ILE A 88 19.23 14.94 14.47
CA ILE A 88 18.13 14.23 15.13
C ILE A 88 16.80 14.65 14.51
N LYS A 89 15.88 13.70 14.35
CA LYS A 89 14.48 13.90 13.99
C LYS A 89 13.60 13.58 15.19
N VAL A 90 12.55 14.38 15.40
CA VAL A 90 11.50 14.09 16.39
C VAL A 90 10.24 13.65 15.66
N VAL A 91 9.83 12.41 15.87
CA VAL A 91 8.58 11.84 15.35
C VAL A 91 7.52 11.96 16.43
N LYS A 92 6.37 12.54 16.09
CA LYS A 92 5.25 12.75 17.02
C LYS A 92 4.07 11.87 16.64
N PRO A 93 3.97 10.67 17.23
CA PRO A 93 2.71 9.94 17.27
C PRO A 93 1.74 10.56 18.29
N ASP A 94 0.49 10.15 18.23
CA ASP A 94 -0.57 10.41 19.22
C ASP A 94 -0.23 9.93 20.64
N SER A 95 0.74 9.02 20.77
CA SER A 95 1.28 8.53 22.04
C SER A 95 2.37 9.46 22.61
N LYS A 96 3.64 9.08 22.45
CA LYS A 96 4.82 9.75 23.01
C LYS A 96 5.78 10.12 21.89
N ASN A 97 6.30 11.34 21.95
CA ASN A 97 7.35 11.79 21.02
C ASN A 97 8.58 10.87 21.09
N LEU A 98 9.07 10.48 19.91
CA LEU A 98 10.24 9.63 19.75
C LEU A 98 11.33 10.39 19.00
N GLU A 99 12.58 10.15 19.40
CA GLU A 99 13.76 10.75 18.76
C GLU A 99 14.57 9.69 18.02
N THR A 100 15.05 10.07 16.83
CA THR A 100 15.82 9.18 15.97
C THR A 100 16.83 9.90 15.10
N LYS A 101 17.86 9.18 14.62
CA LYS A 101 18.82 9.70 13.64
C LYS A 101 18.25 9.71 12.21
N ALA A 102 17.38 8.75 11.88
CA ALA A 102 16.82 8.61 10.54
C ALA A 102 15.35 8.18 10.58
N VAL A 103 14.58 8.57 9.56
CA VAL A 103 13.18 8.18 9.39
C VAL A 103 12.98 7.58 8.00
N ILE A 104 12.29 6.44 7.93
CA ILE A 104 11.75 5.89 6.68
C ILE A 104 10.24 6.09 6.69
N ILE A 105 9.72 6.82 5.70
CA ILE A 105 8.28 7.01 5.52
C ILE A 105 7.78 5.96 4.53
N ALA A 106 7.03 4.99 5.04
CA ALA A 106 6.44 3.87 4.33
C ALA A 106 4.91 3.81 4.53
N SER A 107 4.27 4.97 4.70
CA SER A 107 2.84 5.12 5.01
C SER A 107 1.90 4.75 3.84
N GLY A 108 2.45 4.58 2.64
CA GLY A 108 1.71 4.17 1.46
C GLY A 108 0.71 5.21 0.98
N ALA A 109 -0.32 4.73 0.29
CA ALA A 109 -1.45 5.52 -0.19
C ALA A 109 -2.74 4.72 -0.04
N GLN A 110 -3.88 5.40 -0.18
CA GLN A 110 -5.20 4.76 -0.24
C GLN A 110 -5.92 5.21 -1.52
N PRO A 111 -6.68 4.32 -2.18
CA PRO A 111 -7.42 4.70 -3.36
C PRO A 111 -8.53 5.67 -2.96
N LYS A 112 -8.80 6.64 -3.82
CA LYS A 112 -9.97 7.52 -3.64
C LYS A 112 -11.21 6.71 -4.00
N LYS A 113 -12.04 6.41 -3.01
CA LYS A 113 -13.33 5.77 -3.19
C LYS A 113 -14.33 6.69 -3.88
N LEU A 114 -15.23 6.12 -4.67
CA LEU A 114 -16.31 6.81 -5.35
C LEU A 114 -17.46 7.16 -4.40
N GLY A 115 -17.64 6.38 -3.32
CA GLY A 115 -18.66 6.59 -2.29
C GLY A 115 -20.06 6.15 -2.74
N VAL A 116 -20.15 5.13 -3.60
CA VAL A 116 -21.42 4.64 -4.16
C VAL A 116 -21.84 3.30 -3.57
N LYS A 117 -23.14 3.02 -3.62
CA LYS A 117 -23.70 1.75 -3.16
C LYS A 117 -23.06 0.59 -3.92
N GLY A 118 -22.60 -0.41 -3.16
CA GLY A 118 -21.96 -1.62 -3.70
C GLY A 118 -20.44 -1.55 -3.86
N GLU A 119 -19.82 -0.36 -3.76
CA GLU A 119 -18.36 -0.24 -3.91
C GLU A 119 -17.60 -1.07 -2.86
N ASP A 120 -17.96 -0.95 -1.58
CA ASP A 120 -17.31 -1.70 -0.50
C ASP A 120 -17.66 -3.19 -0.52
N GLU A 121 -18.92 -3.54 -0.81
CA GLU A 121 -19.40 -4.93 -0.83
C GLU A 121 -18.77 -5.75 -1.97
N LEU A 122 -18.49 -5.10 -3.10
CA LEU A 122 -17.96 -5.73 -4.31
C LEU A 122 -16.45 -5.54 -4.47
N THR A 123 -15.76 -4.89 -3.53
CA THR A 123 -14.30 -4.78 -3.55
C THR A 123 -13.68 -6.18 -3.50
N GLY A 124 -12.76 -6.49 -4.42
CA GLY A 124 -12.19 -7.84 -4.61
C GLY A 124 -13.07 -8.80 -5.42
N ARG A 125 -14.35 -8.45 -5.64
CA ARG A 125 -15.37 -9.28 -6.31
C ARG A 125 -16.01 -8.60 -7.53
N GLY A 126 -15.28 -7.72 -8.20
CA GLY A 126 -15.74 -6.96 -9.36
C GLY A 126 -15.36 -5.48 -9.30
N VAL A 127 -15.15 -4.95 -8.09
CA VAL A 127 -14.58 -3.61 -7.88
C VAL A 127 -13.10 -3.76 -7.53
N SER A 128 -12.25 -3.07 -8.30
CA SER A 128 -10.80 -3.04 -8.12
C SER A 128 -10.28 -1.61 -8.24
N TYR A 129 -9.15 -1.35 -7.58
CA TYR A 129 -8.43 -0.07 -7.64
C TYR A 129 -7.03 -0.20 -8.27
N CYS A 130 -6.71 -1.38 -8.84
CA CYS A 130 -5.42 -1.68 -9.45
C CYS A 130 -5.59 -2.64 -10.63
N ALA A 131 -5.50 -2.15 -11.86
CA ALA A 131 -5.67 -2.98 -13.06
C ALA A 131 -4.53 -3.98 -13.24
N THR A 132 -3.30 -3.62 -12.89
CA THR A 132 -2.17 -4.57 -12.98
C THR A 132 -2.29 -5.71 -11.97
N CYS A 133 -3.01 -5.49 -10.87
CA CYS A 133 -3.27 -6.50 -9.86
C CYS A 133 -4.36 -7.47 -10.33
N ASP A 134 -5.52 -6.93 -10.73
CA ASP A 134 -6.73 -7.76 -10.92
C ASP A 134 -7.14 -7.94 -12.38
N GLY A 135 -6.62 -7.13 -13.30
CA GLY A 135 -6.96 -7.14 -14.72
C GLY A 135 -6.88 -8.52 -15.38
N PRO A 136 -5.85 -9.35 -15.12
CA PRO A 136 -5.78 -10.71 -15.65
C PRO A 136 -6.99 -11.59 -15.32
N PHE A 137 -7.64 -11.40 -14.17
CA PHE A 137 -8.83 -12.18 -13.77
C PHE A 137 -10.07 -11.85 -14.62
N TYR A 138 -10.07 -10.72 -15.31
CA TYR A 138 -11.18 -10.23 -16.15
C TYR A 138 -10.89 -10.35 -17.65
N ASN A 139 -10.00 -11.27 -18.04
CA ASN A 139 -9.69 -11.54 -19.45
C ASN A 139 -10.96 -11.86 -20.27
N GLY A 140 -11.13 -11.14 -21.39
CA GLY A 140 -12.29 -11.24 -22.26
C GLY A 140 -13.60 -10.70 -21.69
N ARG A 141 -13.58 -9.99 -20.55
CA ARG A 141 -14.78 -9.35 -19.97
C ARG A 141 -14.93 -7.90 -20.42
N ASP A 142 -16.16 -7.38 -20.27
CA ASP A 142 -16.43 -5.96 -20.39
C ASP A 142 -16.09 -5.27 -19.06
N ILE A 143 -15.30 -4.19 -19.11
CA ILE A 143 -14.77 -3.50 -17.92
C ILE A 143 -15.17 -2.02 -17.93
N VAL A 144 -15.53 -1.49 -16.77
CA VAL A 144 -15.75 -0.06 -16.55
C VAL A 144 -14.57 0.52 -15.79
N VAL A 145 -13.99 1.60 -16.30
CA VAL A 145 -12.93 2.38 -15.64
C VAL A 145 -13.50 3.74 -15.26
N VAL A 146 -13.42 4.12 -13.98
CA VAL A 146 -13.94 5.40 -13.49
C VAL A 146 -12.79 6.39 -13.29
N GLY A 147 -12.82 7.49 -14.03
CA GLY A 147 -11.81 8.54 -13.95
C GLY A 147 -11.46 9.13 -15.32
N GLY A 148 -10.61 10.17 -15.33
CA GLY A 148 -10.13 10.76 -16.58
C GLY A 148 -8.85 11.56 -16.45
N GLY A 149 -8.04 11.27 -15.42
CA GLY A 149 -6.64 11.71 -15.34
C GLY A 149 -5.70 10.60 -15.79
N ASP A 150 -4.40 10.79 -15.61
CA ASP A 150 -3.36 9.86 -16.10
C ASP A 150 -3.56 8.43 -15.63
N THR A 151 -3.86 8.23 -14.34
CA THR A 151 -4.10 6.89 -13.78
C THR A 151 -5.20 6.17 -14.54
N ALA A 152 -6.37 6.80 -14.71
CA ALA A 152 -7.50 6.15 -15.38
C ALA A 152 -7.18 5.79 -16.84
N VAL A 153 -6.49 6.66 -17.58
CA VAL A 153 -6.15 6.43 -18.99
C VAL A 153 -5.06 5.35 -19.14
N LYS A 154 -4.02 5.38 -18.32
CA LYS A 154 -2.93 4.38 -18.34
C LYS A 154 -3.46 3.00 -17.95
N GLU A 155 -4.29 2.92 -16.91
CA GLU A 155 -4.92 1.67 -16.47
C GLU A 155 -5.90 1.13 -17.54
N ALA A 156 -6.71 2.00 -18.16
CA ALA A 156 -7.58 1.61 -19.27
C ALA A 156 -6.78 1.10 -20.49
N GLN A 157 -5.65 1.76 -20.81
CA GLN A 157 -4.77 1.31 -21.90
C GLN A 157 -4.16 -0.06 -21.61
N TYR A 158 -3.73 -0.31 -20.37
CA TYR A 158 -3.28 -1.63 -19.95
C TYR A 158 -4.39 -2.68 -20.12
N LEU A 159 -5.58 -2.41 -19.57
CA LEU A 159 -6.73 -3.31 -19.64
C LEU A 159 -7.20 -3.55 -21.07
N SER A 160 -6.99 -2.62 -22.01
CA SER A 160 -7.42 -2.77 -23.41
C SER A 160 -6.77 -3.96 -24.12
N LYS A 161 -5.67 -4.47 -23.57
CA LYS A 161 -4.97 -5.66 -24.07
C LYS A 161 -5.61 -6.98 -23.59
N ILE A 162 -6.53 -6.92 -22.64
CA ILE A 162 -7.05 -8.05 -21.88
C ILE A 162 -8.60 -8.09 -21.93
N ALA A 163 -9.25 -6.94 -21.84
CA ALA A 163 -10.69 -6.81 -21.84
C ALA A 163 -11.29 -6.96 -23.24
N ASN A 164 -12.54 -7.43 -23.32
CA ASN A 164 -13.33 -7.42 -24.56
C ASN A 164 -13.73 -5.99 -24.95
N LYS A 165 -14.15 -5.18 -23.96
CA LYS A 165 -14.54 -3.79 -24.15
C LYS A 165 -14.29 -2.97 -22.89
N ILE A 166 -13.91 -1.71 -23.06
CA ILE A 166 -13.70 -0.78 -21.94
C ILE A 166 -14.64 0.41 -22.06
N TYR A 167 -15.34 0.70 -20.97
CA TYR A 167 -16.12 1.91 -20.78
C TYR A 167 -15.38 2.85 -19.83
N LEU A 168 -14.84 3.94 -20.36
CA LEU A 168 -14.20 4.98 -19.54
C LEU A 168 -15.25 6.03 -19.12
N VAL A 169 -15.59 6.05 -17.84
CA VAL A 169 -16.58 6.99 -17.28
C VAL A 169 -15.84 8.19 -16.70
N HIS A 170 -15.99 9.34 -17.34
CA HIS A 170 -15.44 10.60 -16.90
C HIS A 170 -16.53 11.62 -16.55
N ARG A 171 -16.33 12.39 -15.48
CA ARG A 171 -17.28 13.42 -15.02
C ARG A 171 -17.33 14.69 -15.87
N ARG A 172 -16.56 14.77 -16.96
CA ARG A 172 -16.52 15.91 -17.89
C ARG A 172 -16.45 15.41 -19.33
N ASP A 173 -16.57 16.36 -20.25
CA ASP A 173 -16.45 16.20 -21.70
C ASP A 173 -15.00 16.08 -22.20
N ARG A 174 -14.00 16.40 -21.36
CA ARG A 174 -12.57 16.37 -21.72
C ARG A 174 -11.71 15.69 -20.66
N LEU A 175 -10.79 14.84 -21.12
CA LEU A 175 -9.79 14.18 -20.27
C LEU A 175 -8.74 15.19 -19.76
N ARG A 176 -8.13 14.84 -18.63
CA ARG A 176 -6.99 15.54 -18.00
C ARG A 176 -5.68 14.78 -18.09
N ALA A 177 -5.68 13.61 -18.74
CA ALA A 177 -4.45 12.85 -18.94
C ALA A 177 -3.49 13.61 -19.86
N GLU A 178 -2.20 13.43 -19.61
CA GLU A 178 -1.13 13.87 -20.49
C GLU A 178 -1.29 13.21 -21.88
N LYS A 179 -0.87 13.95 -22.92
CA LYS A 179 -0.94 13.52 -24.32
C LYS A 179 0.18 12.57 -24.68
#